data_AF-A0A356AL63-F1
#
_entry.id   AF-A0A356AL63-F1
#
_cell.length_a   1.000
_cell.length_b   1.000
_cell.length_c   1.000
_cell.angle_alpha   90.00
_cell.angle_beta   90.00
_cell.angle_gamma   90.00
#
_symmetry.space_group_name_H-M   'P 1'
#
loop_
_entity.id
_entity.type
_entity.pdbx_description
1 polymer ?
#
loop_
_entity_poly.entity_id
_entity_poly.type
_entity_poly.pdbx_seq_one_letter_code
_entity_poly.pdbx_strand_id
1 'polypeptide(L)'
;KAAERLRSFTETEKYAALLQKFARNLSGILPDTGTVLCLRPDDLKYGELLKKAFGGECTVQADREISIGGIRAYHTGRGIMADETLDTMLEAQRGWFEETSGMAVV
;
A
#
# COMPACT_ATOMS: atom_id res chain seq x y z
N LYS A 1 15.50 5.81 12.86
CA LYS A 1 14.72 4.54 12.79
C LYS A 1 13.37 4.80 12.12
N ALA A 2 13.34 4.92 10.79
CA ALA A 2 12.12 5.27 10.07
C ALA A 2 11.19 4.05 9.88
N ALA A 3 11.75 2.85 9.70
CA ALA A 3 10.99 1.59 9.65
C ALA A 3 10.18 1.32 10.95
N GLU A 4 10.75 1.59 12.13
CA GLU A 4 10.02 1.46 13.41
C GLU A 4 8.86 2.46 13.51
N ARG A 5 9.08 3.72 13.09
CA ARG A 5 7.99 4.72 13.08
C ARG A 5 6.88 4.34 12.12
N LEU A 6 7.23 3.78 10.96
CA LEU A 6 6.25 3.26 10.01
C LEU A 6 5.48 2.08 10.58
N ARG A 7 6.14 1.15 11.28
CA ARG A 7 5.45 0.06 11.99
C ARG A 7 4.44 0.60 12.99
N SER A 8 4.83 1.53 13.86
CA SER A 8 3.86 2.16 14.77
C SER A 8 2.76 2.92 14.03
N PHE A 9 3.04 3.51 12.87
CA PHE A 9 2.03 4.14 12.04
C PHE A 9 1.03 3.12 11.48
N THR A 10 1.49 1.91 11.08
CA THR A 10 0.60 0.83 10.60
C THR A 10 -0.43 0.36 11.64
N GLU A 11 -0.13 0.57 12.92
CA GLU A 11 -1.02 0.26 14.04
C GLU A 11 -2.06 1.37 14.33
N THR A 12 -1.96 2.51 13.64
CA THR A 12 -2.88 3.63 13.81
C THR A 12 -4.00 3.63 12.76
N GLU A 13 -5.11 4.29 13.08
CA GLU A 13 -6.24 4.49 12.15
C GLU A 13 -5.86 5.25 10.88
N LYS A 14 -4.77 6.04 10.91
CA LYS A 14 -4.24 6.75 9.75
C LYS A 14 -3.76 5.79 8.65
N TYR A 15 -3.34 4.59 9.02
CA TYR A 15 -2.92 3.59 8.06
C TYR A 15 -4.06 3.08 7.19
N ALA A 16 -5.26 2.90 7.74
CA ALA A 16 -6.44 2.52 6.94
C ALA A 16 -6.80 3.60 5.91
N ALA A 17 -6.66 4.88 6.27
CA ALA A 17 -6.86 6.00 5.34
C ALA A 17 -5.76 6.03 4.26
N LEU A 18 -4.52 5.70 4.62
CA LEU A 18 -3.40 5.58 3.70
C LEU A 18 -3.63 4.48 2.65
N LEU A 19 -4.01 3.28 3.12
CA LEU A 19 -4.35 2.14 2.28
C LEU A 19 -5.44 2.50 1.27
N GLN A 20 -6.52 3.16 1.71
CA GLN A 20 -7.55 3.68 0.79
C GLN A 20 -7.00 4.61 -0.27
N LYS A 21 -6.09 5.51 0.11
CA LYS A 21 -5.45 6.44 -0.81
C LYS A 21 -4.64 5.69 -1.86
N PHE A 22 -3.91 4.65 -1.45
CA PHE A 22 -3.16 3.78 -2.37
C PHE A 22 -4.10 3.02 -3.32
N ALA A 23 -5.15 2.35 -2.84
CA ALA A 23 -6.12 1.71 -3.74
C ALA A 23 -6.70 2.70 -4.76
N ARG A 24 -7.01 3.93 -4.33
CA ARG A 24 -7.55 4.96 -5.23
C ARG A 24 -6.51 5.48 -6.24
N ASN A 25 -5.25 5.54 -5.83
CA ASN A 25 -4.14 5.93 -6.70
C ASN A 25 -3.89 4.83 -7.74
N LEU A 26 -3.87 3.58 -7.28
CA LEU A 26 -3.74 2.39 -8.10
C LEU A 26 -4.87 2.26 -9.11
N SER A 27 -6.12 2.59 -8.77
CA SER A 27 -7.23 2.55 -9.76
C SER A 27 -7.11 3.61 -10.85
N GLY A 28 -6.39 4.70 -10.60
CA GLY A 28 -6.04 5.67 -11.64
C GLY A 28 -4.91 5.21 -12.58
N ILE A 29 -4.05 4.31 -12.11
CA ILE A 29 -2.83 3.88 -12.82
C ILE A 29 -3.03 2.52 -13.51
N LEU A 30 -3.68 1.59 -12.83
CA LEU A 30 -3.88 0.21 -13.23
C LEU A 30 -5.32 0.01 -13.71
N PRO A 31 -5.53 -0.72 -14.81
CA PRO A 31 -6.88 -1.04 -15.26
C PRO A 31 -7.59 -2.01 -14.30
N ASP A 32 -8.92 -1.91 -14.27
CA ASP A 32 -9.79 -2.66 -13.35
C ASP A 32 -9.74 -4.19 -13.49
N THR A 33 -9.27 -4.73 -14.62
CA THR A 33 -9.35 -6.17 -14.92
C THR A 33 -7.97 -6.81 -14.92
N GLY A 34 -7.70 -7.72 -13.97
CA GLY A 34 -6.45 -8.49 -13.91
C GLY A 34 -5.37 -7.92 -12.99
N THR A 35 -5.76 -7.00 -12.09
CA THR A 35 -4.87 -6.47 -11.04
C THR A 35 -4.86 -7.39 -9.83
N VAL A 36 -3.67 -7.70 -9.32
CA VAL A 36 -3.44 -8.47 -8.09
C VAL A 36 -2.81 -7.55 -7.06
N LEU A 37 -3.50 -7.35 -5.94
CA LEU A 37 -3.09 -6.59 -4.78
C LEU A 37 -2.53 -7.54 -3.72
N CYS A 38 -1.22 -7.52 -3.56
CA CYS A 38 -0.48 -8.21 -2.52
C CYS A 38 -0.37 -7.30 -1.29
N LEU A 39 -0.83 -7.79 -0.14
CA LEU A 39 -0.88 -7.08 1.13
C LEU A 39 -0.30 -7.96 2.23
N ARG A 40 0.20 -7.36 3.30
CA ARG A 40 0.60 -8.14 4.48
C ARG A 40 -0.61 -8.94 5.00
N PRO A 41 -0.44 -10.17 5.51
CA PRO A 41 -1.55 -10.96 6.07
C PRO A 41 -2.37 -10.22 7.13
N ASP A 42 -1.76 -9.32 7.93
CA ASP A 42 -2.49 -8.51 8.92
C ASP A 42 -3.41 -7.47 8.27
N ASP A 43 -3.07 -7.03 7.05
CA ASP A 43 -3.76 -5.99 6.31
C ASP A 43 -4.80 -6.56 5.35
N LEU A 44 -4.88 -7.89 5.22
CA LEU A 44 -5.96 -8.58 4.49
C LEU A 44 -7.35 -8.16 4.97
N LYS A 45 -7.50 -7.80 6.26
CA LYS A 45 -8.75 -7.25 6.81
C LYS A 45 -9.21 -5.97 6.11
N TYR A 46 -8.28 -5.21 5.54
CA TYR A 46 -8.56 -4.04 4.71
C TYR A 46 -8.68 -4.37 3.22
N GLY A 47 -8.43 -5.63 2.82
CA GLY A 47 -8.49 -6.06 1.42
C GLY A 47 -9.84 -5.81 0.76
N GLU A 48 -10.95 -6.08 1.46
CA GLU A 48 -12.30 -5.76 0.94
C GLU A 48 -12.52 -4.25 0.79
N LEU A 49 -12.02 -3.48 1.76
CA LEU A 49 -12.12 -2.02 1.75
C LEU A 49 -11.33 -1.44 0.57
N LEU A 50 -10.15 -1.98 0.32
CA LEU A 50 -9.28 -1.64 -0.81
C LEU A 50 -9.90 -2.00 -2.14
N LYS A 51 -10.45 -3.21 -2.28
CA LYS A 51 -11.21 -3.61 -3.48
C LYS A 51 -12.34 -2.64 -3.77
N LYS A 52 -13.08 -2.24 -2.73
CA LYS A 52 -14.19 -1.28 -2.84
C LYS A 52 -13.71 0.12 -3.20
N ALA A 53 -12.58 0.57 -2.66
CA ALA A 53 -11.98 1.86 -2.97
C ALA A 53 -11.35 1.90 -4.37
N PHE A 54 -10.80 0.77 -4.83
CA PHE A 54 -10.25 0.59 -6.16
C PHE A 54 -11.38 0.61 -7.20
N GLY A 55 -12.51 -0.06 -6.93
CA GLY A 55 -13.72 -0.01 -7.75
C GLY A 55 -13.81 -1.08 -8.85
N GLY A 56 -12.80 -1.96 -8.94
CA GLY A 56 -12.63 -2.93 -10.03
C GLY A 56 -12.44 -4.39 -9.62
N GLU A 57 -12.34 -5.26 -10.63
CA GLU A 57 -11.97 -6.68 -10.49
C GLU A 57 -10.49 -6.86 -10.15
N CYS A 58 -10.17 -6.59 -8.89
CA CYS A 58 -8.85 -6.83 -8.32
C CYS A 58 -8.85 -8.06 -7.39
N THR A 59 -7.79 -8.85 -7.49
CA THR A 59 -7.55 -10.01 -6.62
C THR A 59 -6.70 -9.55 -5.45
N VAL A 60 -7.08 -9.89 -4.21
CA VAL A 60 -6.26 -9.58 -3.04
C VAL A 60 -5.58 -10.86 -2.57
N GLN A 61 -4.27 -10.80 -2.34
CA GLN A 61 -3.47 -11.90 -1.80
C GLN A 61 -2.63 -11.45 -0.61
N ALA A 62 -2.36 -12.39 0.29
CA ALA A 62 -1.43 -12.20 1.39
C ALA A 62 0.01 -12.39 0.91
N ASP A 63 0.86 -11.43 1.23
CA ASP A 63 2.28 -11.44 0.93
C ASP A 63 3.06 -11.25 2.24
N ARG A 64 3.95 -12.19 2.52
CA ARG A 64 4.76 -12.20 3.75
C ARG A 64 6.12 -11.53 3.56
N GLU A 65 6.48 -11.14 2.33
CA GLU A 65 7.70 -10.38 2.05
C GLU A 65 7.55 -8.92 2.51
N ILE A 66 6.30 -8.43 2.60
CA ILE A 66 5.97 -7.09 3.11
C ILE A 66 6.23 -7.04 4.63
N SER A 67 7.33 -6.39 5.03
CA SER A 67 7.84 -6.37 6.41
C SER A 67 7.27 -5.24 7.28
N ILE A 68 7.02 -4.08 6.68
CA ILE A 68 6.43 -2.92 7.37
C ILE A 68 4.92 -2.90 7.12
N GLY A 69 4.51 -2.93 5.85
CA GLY A 69 3.12 -2.86 5.41
C GLY A 69 2.98 -2.18 4.05
N GLY A 70 1.76 -1.92 3.62
CA GLY A 70 1.41 -1.27 2.37
C GLY A 70 0.83 -2.23 1.33
N ILE A 71 0.82 -1.80 0.06
CA ILE A 71 0.12 -2.49 -1.03
C ILE A 71 1.05 -2.64 -2.20
N ARG A 72 1.25 -3.87 -2.64
CA ARG A 72 1.92 -4.15 -3.90
C ARG A 72 0.87 -4.56 -4.92
N ALA A 73 0.74 -3.78 -5.98
CA ALA A 73 -0.18 -4.08 -7.06
C ALA A 73 0.57 -4.55 -8.29
N TYR A 74 0.12 -5.65 -8.88
CA TYR A 74 0.69 -6.21 -10.09
C TYR A 74 -0.41 -6.47 -11.11
N HIS A 75 -0.21 -6.01 -12.34
CA HIS A 75 -1.15 -6.21 -13.44
C HIS A 75 -0.55 -7.14 -14.49
N THR A 76 -1.03 -8.39 -14.49
CA THR A 76 -0.55 -9.46 -15.37
C THR A 76 -0.77 -9.15 -16.85
N GLY A 77 -1.87 -8.48 -17.21
CA GLY A 77 -2.21 -8.20 -18.60
C GLY A 77 -1.36 -7.12 -19.30
N ARG A 78 -0.62 -6.31 -18.54
CA ARG A 78 0.24 -5.23 -19.07
C ARG A 78 1.68 -5.29 -18.56
N GLY A 79 1.99 -6.18 -17.61
CA GLY A 79 3.29 -6.24 -16.96
C GLY A 79 3.61 -5.00 -16.12
N ILE A 80 2.59 -4.28 -15.63
CA ILE A 80 2.78 -3.10 -14.78
C ILE A 80 2.82 -3.57 -13.33
N MET A 81 3.88 -3.17 -12.63
CA MET A 81 4.01 -3.39 -11.19
C MET A 81 4.04 -2.02 -10.51
N ALA A 82 3.10 -1.78 -9.61
CA ALA A 82 3.06 -0.61 -8.75
C ALA A 82 3.31 -1.06 -7.32
N ASP A 83 4.49 -0.74 -6.81
CA ASP A 83 4.86 -1.03 -5.43
C ASP A 83 4.57 0.19 -4.55
N GLU A 84 3.43 0.15 -3.85
CA GLU A 84 3.07 1.11 -2.81
C GLU A 84 3.27 0.48 -1.42
N THR A 85 4.32 -0.35 -1.27
CA THR A 85 4.73 -0.82 0.04
C THR A 85 5.47 0.27 0.79
N LEU A 86 5.30 0.29 2.11
CA LEU A 86 5.98 1.23 2.98
C LEU A 86 7.49 0.99 2.99
N ASP A 87 7.93 -0.25 2.75
CA ASP A 87 9.32 -0.62 2.56
C ASP A 87 9.91 0.14 1.36
N THR A 88 9.27 0.05 0.18
CA THR A 88 9.74 0.78 -1.01
C THR A 88 9.60 2.28 -0.87
N MET A 89 8.53 2.80 -0.27
CA MET A 89 8.39 4.25 -0.06
C MET A 89 9.47 4.79 0.89
N LEU A 90 9.84 4.01 1.90
CA LEU A 90 10.92 4.37 2.81
C LEU A 90 12.26 4.48 2.08
N GLU A 91 12.52 3.59 1.11
CA GLU A 91 13.71 3.62 0.26
C GLU A 91 13.64 4.71 -0.84
N ALA A 92 12.52 4.80 -1.53
CA ALA A 92 12.30 5.66 -2.69
C ALA A 92 12.15 7.15 -2.31
N GLN A 93 11.61 7.44 -1.12
CA GLN A 93 11.37 8.82 -0.71
C GLN A 93 11.27 8.95 0.80
N ARG A 94 12.41 9.22 1.47
CA ARG A 94 12.39 9.72 2.86
C ARG A 94 11.47 10.95 3.04
N GLY A 95 11.23 11.72 1.96
CA GLY A 95 10.32 12.87 1.96
C GLY A 95 8.82 12.54 2.07
N TRP A 96 8.34 11.41 1.52
CA TRP A 96 6.93 11.00 1.70
C TRP A 96 6.58 10.79 3.17
N PHE A 97 7.56 10.33 3.97
CA PHE A 97 7.40 10.14 5.40
C PHE A 97 7.21 11.48 6.12
N GLU A 98 7.93 12.53 5.71
CA GLU A 98 7.82 13.87 6.29
C GLU A 98 6.47 14.50 5.97
N GLU A 99 5.99 14.35 4.73
CA GLU A 99 4.68 14.86 4.28
C GLU A 99 3.50 14.12 4.93
N THR A 100 3.59 12.80 5.05
CA THR A 100 2.48 11.96 5.54
C THR A 100 2.44 11.87 7.07
N SER A 101 3.60 11.80 7.72
CA SER A 101 3.69 11.66 9.17
C SER A 101 3.78 13.01 9.88
N GLY A 102 4.06 14.11 9.17
CA GLY A 102 4.25 15.45 9.76
C GLY A 102 5.42 15.52 10.74
N MET A 103 6.30 14.52 10.73
CA MET A 103 7.42 14.38 11.65
C MET A 103 8.71 14.36 10.84
N ALA A 104 9.39 15.50 10.79
CA ALA A 104 10.73 15.61 10.24
C ALA A 104 11.64 14.53 10.87
N VAL A 105 12.35 13.79 10.02
CA VAL A 105 13.35 12.82 10.48
C VAL A 105 14.63 13.60 10.74
N VAL A 106 14.74 14.22 11.92
CA VAL A 106 16.01 14.73 12.46
C VAL A 106 16.83 13.61 13.10
#